data_AF-A0A0M3AR31-F1
#
_entry.id   AF-A0A0M3AR31-F1
#
_cell.length_a   1.000
_cell.length_b   1.000
_cell.length_c   1.000
_cell.angle_alpha   90.00
_cell.angle_beta   90.00
_cell.angle_gamma   90.00
#
_symmetry.space_group_name_H-M   'P 1'
#
loop_
_entity.id
_entity.type
_entity.pdbx_description
1 polymer ?
#
loop_
_entity_poly.entity_id
_entity_poly.type
_entity_poly.pdbx_seq_one_letter_code
_entity_poly.pdbx_strand_id
1 'polypeptide(L)'
;MAEGLSLAAAAAELNIHRQRVYEWEDRHPEFADTVKLARSKRQAFLERRLLRASEGPVVTSTIFALKNAGQGDWRDKVETEHSGEINQKITKIELVGVKPE
;
A
#
# COMPACT_ATOMS: atom_id res chain seq x y z
N MET A 1 -1.58 -18.34 -2.60
CA MET A 1 -1.11 -17.16 -1.84
C MET A 1 -1.07 -17.36 -0.32
N ALA A 2 -1.78 -18.34 0.26
CA ALA A 2 -1.78 -18.61 1.70
C ALA A 2 -0.40 -19.01 2.28
N GLU A 3 0.57 -19.29 1.41
CA GLU A 3 1.97 -19.59 1.76
C GLU A 3 2.88 -18.36 1.65
N GLY A 4 2.31 -17.15 1.62
CA GLY A 4 3.07 -15.90 1.54
C GLY A 4 3.43 -15.44 0.12
N LEU A 5 3.12 -16.26 -0.88
CA LEU A 5 3.32 -15.93 -2.30
C LEU A 5 2.57 -14.68 -2.73
N SER A 6 3.21 -13.89 -3.60
CA SER A 6 2.56 -12.80 -4.33
C SER A 6 1.52 -13.33 -5.32
N LEU A 7 0.65 -12.46 -5.82
CA LEU A 7 -0.32 -12.83 -6.86
C LEU A 7 0.39 -13.35 -8.11
N ALA A 8 1.50 -12.73 -8.51
CA ALA A 8 2.28 -13.16 -9.67
C ALA A 8 2.89 -14.55 -9.48
N ALA A 9 3.45 -14.85 -8.30
CA ALA A 9 4.01 -16.16 -8.00
C ALA A 9 2.92 -17.24 -7.93
N ALA A 10 1.81 -16.96 -7.24
CA ALA A 10 0.68 -17.87 -7.18
C ALA A 10 0.05 -18.13 -8.56
N ALA A 11 -0.02 -17.12 -9.42
CA ALA A 11 -0.48 -17.30 -10.80
C ALA A 11 0.49 -18.18 -11.61
N ALA A 12 1.80 -18.00 -11.45
CA ALA A 12 2.81 -18.81 -12.11
C ALA A 12 2.73 -20.29 -11.71
N GLU A 13 2.51 -20.60 -10.43
CA GLU A 13 2.29 -21.99 -9.96
C GLU A 13 1.06 -22.64 -10.58
N LEU A 14 0.03 -21.84 -10.87
CA LEU A 14 -1.16 -22.30 -11.59
C LEU A 14 -0.98 -22.33 -13.12
N ASN A 15 0.23 -22.05 -13.63
CA ASN A 15 0.53 -21.89 -15.05
C ASN A 15 -0.34 -20.82 -15.75
N ILE A 16 -0.65 -19.75 -15.03
CA ILE A 16 -1.45 -18.63 -15.52
C ILE A 16 -0.60 -17.35 -15.49
N HIS A 17 -0.57 -16.64 -16.62
CA HIS A 17 0.08 -15.33 -16.65
C HIS A 17 -0.71 -14.34 -15.77
N ARG A 18 -0.01 -13.59 -14.89
CA ARG A 18 -0.64 -12.66 -13.93
C ARG A 18 -1.67 -11.71 -14.55
N GLN A 19 -1.45 -11.30 -15.81
CA GLN A 19 -2.37 -10.40 -16.52
C GLN A 19 -3.76 -11.01 -16.67
N ARG A 20 -3.85 -12.32 -16.91
CA ARG A 20 -5.14 -13.01 -17.01
C ARG A 20 -5.90 -12.99 -15.69
N VAL A 21 -5.19 -13.06 -14.56
CA VAL A 21 -5.81 -12.93 -13.23
C VAL A 21 -6.44 -11.55 -13.09
N TYR A 22 -5.74 -10.48 -13.48
CA TYR A 22 -6.30 -9.13 -13.44
C TYR A 22 -7.50 -8.96 -14.37
N GLU A 23 -7.43 -9.49 -15.60
CA GLU A 23 -8.56 -9.48 -16.53
C GLU A 23 -9.77 -10.26 -16.01
N TRP A 24 -9.56 -11.30 -15.20
CA TRP A 24 -10.65 -12.03 -14.56
C TRP A 24 -11.20 -11.29 -13.35
N GLU A 25 -10.36 -10.65 -12.53
CA GLU A 25 -10.83 -9.79 -11.42
C GLU A 25 -11.74 -8.66 -11.91
N ASP A 26 -11.45 -8.08 -13.07
CA ASP A 26 -12.26 -7.00 -13.66
C ASP A 26 -13.63 -7.48 -14.17
N ARG A 27 -13.66 -8.68 -14.77
CA ARG A 27 -14.86 -9.21 -15.44
C ARG A 27 -15.74 -10.10 -14.57
N HIS A 28 -15.23 -10.60 -13.45
CA HIS A 28 -15.89 -11.61 -12.61
C HIS A 28 -15.82 -11.19 -11.12
N PRO A 29 -16.85 -10.51 -10.59
CA PRO A 29 -16.87 -10.02 -9.20
C PRO A 29 -16.65 -11.10 -8.14
N GLU A 30 -17.18 -12.31 -8.35
CA GLU A 30 -16.99 -13.48 -7.49
C GLU A 30 -15.54 -13.96 -7.45
N PHE A 31 -14.84 -13.87 -8.59
CA PHE A 31 -13.42 -14.16 -8.66
C PHE A 31 -12.60 -13.07 -7.99
N ALA A 32 -12.97 -11.80 -8.18
CA ALA A 32 -12.33 -10.67 -7.49
C ALA A 32 -12.39 -10.82 -5.97
N ASP A 33 -13.54 -11.23 -5.41
CA ASP A 33 -13.67 -11.54 -3.98
C ASP A 33 -12.73 -12.66 -3.54
N THR A 34 -12.63 -13.73 -4.32
CA THR A 34 -11.70 -14.83 -4.07
C THR A 34 -10.25 -14.37 -4.04
N VAL A 35 -9.84 -13.48 -4.97
CA VAL A 35 -8.48 -12.92 -5.00
C VAL A 35 -8.24 -11.98 -3.82
N LYS A 36 -9.23 -11.19 -3.39
CA LYS A 36 -9.14 -10.39 -2.15
C LYS A 36 -8.91 -11.28 -0.93
N LEU A 37 -9.66 -12.36 -0.79
CA LEU A 37 -9.45 -13.35 0.27
C LEU A 37 -8.04 -13.98 0.19
N ALA A 38 -7.56 -14.29 -1.02
CA ALA A 38 -6.21 -14.83 -1.21
C ALA A 38 -5.11 -13.83 -0.78
N ARG A 39 -5.30 -12.53 -1.03
CA ARG A 39 -4.42 -11.45 -0.53
C ARG A 39 -4.45 -11.38 1.01
N SER A 40 -5.63 -11.45 1.64
CA SER A 40 -5.74 -11.47 3.10
C SER A 40 -5.05 -12.70 3.72
N LYS A 41 -5.16 -13.87 3.09
CA LYS A 41 -4.44 -15.09 3.52
C LYS A 41 -2.92 -14.93 3.43
N ARG A 42 -2.41 -14.22 2.42
CA ARG A 42 -0.99 -13.89 2.30
C ARG A 42 -0.52 -13.03 3.48
N GLN A 43 -1.29 -12.00 3.83
CA GLN A 43 -0.97 -11.15 4.97
C GLN A 43 -0.93 -11.96 6.28
N ALA A 44 -1.96 -12.76 6.55
CA ALA A 44 -2.02 -13.61 7.74
C ALA A 44 -0.82 -14.59 7.84
N PHE A 45 -0.37 -15.14 6.71
CA PHE A 45 0.84 -15.96 6.67
C PHE A 45 2.09 -15.17 7.09
N LEU A 46 2.27 -13.98 6.53
CA LEU A 46 3.43 -13.14 6.81
C LEU A 46 3.44 -12.65 8.27
N GLU A 47 2.29 -12.34 8.85
CA GLU A 47 2.17 -11.98 10.28
C GLU A 47 2.55 -13.16 11.17
N ARG A 48 2.05 -14.37 10.87
CA ARG A 48 2.46 -15.59 11.59
C ARG A 48 3.95 -15.88 11.44
N ARG A 49 4.52 -15.63 10.26
CA ARG A 49 5.97 -15.76 10.02
C ARG A 49 6.75 -14.77 10.88
N LEU A 50 6.30 -13.52 10.98
CA LEU A 50 6.93 -12.50 11.80
C LEU A 50 6.91 -12.87 13.29
N LEU A 51 5.77 -13.34 13.80
CA LEU A 51 5.62 -13.77 15.20
C LEU A 51 6.55 -14.93 15.59
N ARG A 52 6.99 -15.73 14.60
CA ARG A 52 7.88 -16.87 14.81
C ARG A 52 9.34 -16.56 14.47
N ALA A 53 9.62 -15.39 13.92
CA ALA A 53 10.96 -15.04 13.46
C ALA A 53 11.84 -14.65 14.66
N SER A 54 12.97 -15.34 14.81
CA SER A 54 14.00 -15.04 15.82
C SER A 54 15.24 -14.36 15.21
N GLU A 55 15.44 -14.51 13.90
CA GLU A 55 16.60 -13.96 13.20
C GLU A 55 16.30 -12.59 12.58
N GLY A 56 17.18 -11.61 12.82
CA GLY A 56 17.03 -10.24 12.34
C GLY A 56 16.75 -10.11 10.83
N PRO A 57 17.48 -10.82 9.93
CA PRO A 57 17.20 -10.78 8.49
C PRO A 57 15.81 -11.31 8.13
N VAL A 58 15.33 -12.34 8.83
CA VAL A 58 13.99 -12.92 8.61
C VAL A 58 12.91 -11.95 9.09
N VAL A 59 13.08 -11.34 10.26
CA VAL A 59 12.19 -10.27 10.79
C VAL A 59 12.10 -9.13 9.77
N THR A 60 13.25 -8.60 9.35
CA THR A 60 13.36 -7.46 8.45
C THR A 60 12.70 -7.73 7.10
N SER A 61 13.03 -8.85 6.46
CA SER A 61 12.42 -9.23 5.17
C SER A 61 10.91 -9.45 5.28
N THR A 62 10.42 -9.96 6.41
CA THR A 62 8.98 -10.16 6.65
C THR A 62 8.26 -8.81 6.81
N ILE A 63 8.85 -7.86 7.54
CA ILE A 63 8.30 -6.50 7.69
C ILE A 63 8.16 -5.82 6.32
N PHE A 64 9.20 -5.88 5.47
CA PHE A 64 9.12 -5.33 4.11
C PHE A 64 8.04 -6.02 3.26
N ALA A 65 7.91 -7.34 3.38
CA ALA A 65 6.84 -8.07 2.69
C ALA A 65 5.44 -7.64 3.16
N LEU A 66 5.26 -7.43 4.47
CA LEU A 66 3.99 -6.97 5.07
C LEU A 66 3.60 -5.56 4.62
N LYS A 67 4.55 -4.62 4.61
CA LYS A 67 4.34 -3.26 4.07
C LYS A 67 3.82 -3.28 2.63
N ASN A 68 4.30 -4.22 1.82
CA ASN A 68 3.87 -4.38 0.43
C ASN A 68 2.56 -5.15 0.27
N ALA A 69 2.27 -6.10 1.16
CA ALA A 69 1.10 -6.99 1.04
C ALA A 69 -0.15 -6.44 1.75
N GLY A 70 0.01 -5.71 2.85
CA GLY A 70 -1.04 -5.20 3.72
C GLY A 70 -0.90 -3.70 3.95
N GLN A 71 -0.85 -2.90 2.88
CA GLN A 71 -0.67 -1.45 2.96
C GLN A 71 -1.71 -0.72 3.84
N GLY A 72 -2.88 -1.31 4.11
CA GLY A 72 -3.83 -0.74 5.07
C GLY A 72 -3.29 -0.77 6.50
N ASP A 73 -2.88 -1.95 6.96
CA ASP A 73 -2.52 -2.20 8.36
C ASP A 73 -1.03 -1.96 8.66
N TRP A 74 -0.17 -2.11 7.64
CA TRP A 74 1.29 -2.09 7.80
C TRP A 74 1.96 -0.87 7.18
N ARG A 75 1.21 0.16 6.78
CA ARG A 75 1.79 1.40 6.26
C ARG A 75 2.52 2.17 7.35
N ASP A 76 3.67 2.72 7.00
CA ASP A 76 4.41 3.60 7.89
C ASP A 76 3.60 4.86 8.23
N LYS A 77 3.49 5.13 9.52
CA LYS A 77 2.93 6.39 10.02
C LYS A 77 3.96 7.49 9.81
N VAL A 78 3.58 8.55 9.10
CA VAL A 78 4.40 9.74 8.89
C VAL A 78 3.73 10.89 9.62
N GLU A 79 4.40 11.45 10.63
CA GLU A 79 4.01 12.69 11.29
C GLU A 79 4.99 13.78 10.88
N THR A 80 4.47 14.84 10.26
CA THR A 80 5.27 15.96 9.76
C THR A 80 4.78 17.26 10.39
N GLU A 81 5.53 17.79 11.36
CA GLU A 81 5.30 19.13 11.87
C GLU A 81 5.91 20.17 10.92
N HIS A 82 5.08 21.09 10.44
CA HIS A 82 5.53 22.24 9.68
C HIS A 82 5.68 23.41 10.65
N SER A 83 6.90 23.65 11.11
CA SER A 83 7.26 24.86 11.83
C SER A 83 8.11 25.76 10.93
N GLY A 84 7.72 27.02 10.81
CA GLY A 84 8.41 28.01 10.01
C GLY A 84 7.79 29.38 10.23
N GLU A 85 8.61 30.38 10.49
CA GLU A 85 8.17 31.78 10.49
C GLU A 85 7.98 32.23 9.04
N ILE A 86 6.78 32.72 8.71
CA ILE A 86 6.54 33.41 7.45
C ILE A 86 7.12 34.83 7.59
N ASN A 87 8.43 34.97 7.41
CA ASN A 87 9.10 36.25 7.26
C ASN A 87 9.00 36.73 5.80
N GLN A 88 7.78 36.97 5.31
CA GLN A 88 7.61 37.64 4.02
C GLN A 88 7.65 39.16 4.20
N LYS A 89 8.68 39.78 3.64
CA LYS A 89 8.73 41.22 3.45
C LYS A 89 7.70 41.60 2.39
N ILE A 90 6.64 42.30 2.78
CA ILE A 90 5.67 42.84 1.83
C ILE A 90 6.39 43.89 0.98
N THR A 91 6.66 43.56 -0.29
CA THR A 91 7.40 44.44 -1.21
C THR A 91 6.49 45.42 -1.94
N LYS A 92 5.20 45.09 -2.09
CA LYS A 92 4.24 45.93 -2.82
C LYS A 92 2.82 45.65 -2.34
N ILE A 93 2.06 46.72 -2.10
CA ILE A 93 0.62 46.68 -1.86
C ILE A 93 -0.02 47.50 -2.98
N GLU A 94 -0.93 46.89 -3.75
CA GLU A 94 -1.73 47.58 -4.76
C GLU A 94 -3.19 47.59 -4.32
N LEU A 95 -3.76 48.79 -4.21
CA LEU A 95 -5.19 48.99 -3.96
C LEU A 95 -5.88 49.16 -5.31
N VAL A 96 -6.79 48.24 -5.63
CA VAL A 96 -7.63 48.33 -6.82
C VAL A 96 -8.97 48.91 -6.42
N GLY A 97 -9.26 50.13 -6.88
CA GLY A 97 -10.56 50.77 -6.70
C GLY A 97 -11.61 50.09 -7.59
N VAL A 98 -12.55 49.38 -6.97
CA VAL A 98 -13.71 48.82 -7.67
C VAL A 98 -14.76 49.92 -7.77
N LYS A 99 -15.23 50.20 -9.00
CA LYS A 99 -16.36 51.13 -9.19
C LYS A 99 -17.64 50.51 -8.60
N PRO A 100 -18.42 51.25 -7.80
CA PRO A 100 -19.73 50.79 -7.40
C PRO A 100 -20.66 50.77 -8.62
N GLU A 101 -21.51 49.75 -8.68
CA GLU A 101 -22.53 49.53 -9.72
C GLU A 101 -23.56 50.67 -9.81
#